data_AF-A0A926ZIY4-F1
#
_entry.id   AF-A0A926ZIY4-F1
#
_cell.length_a   1.000
_cell.length_b   1.000
_cell.length_c   1.000
_cell.angle_alpha   90.00
_cell.angle_beta   90.00
_cell.angle_gamma   90.00
#
_symmetry.space_group_name_H-M   'P 1'
#
loop_
_entity.id
_entity.type
_entity.pdbx_description
1 polymer ?
#
loop_
_entity_poly.entity_id
_entity_poly.type
_entity_poly.pdbx_seq_one_letter_code
_entity_poly.pdbx_strand_id
1 'polypeptide(L)'
;MKENKPDTGKKAKKPTNPPEILRAIGRRKLYNKYLKIVTYNLENGEIAMTLRQAEVAVKNPPVKVKNFLRETGENPRKVKMQNRCVTNMIPLSAVAQYWQHLNQRKKGNLMTEFGEELLADYLPKTDGDSR
;
A
#
# COMPACT_ATOMS: atom_id res chain seq x y z
N MET A 1 -45.74 37.65 29.24
CA MET A 1 -44.42 37.80 28.61
C MET A 1 -43.64 36.52 28.89
N LYS A 2 -43.34 35.70 27.89
CA LYS A 2 -42.49 34.51 28.04
C LYS A 2 -41.19 34.79 27.29
N GLU A 3 -40.09 34.77 28.02
CA GLU A 3 -38.74 35.02 27.51
C GLU A 3 -38.31 33.91 26.55
N ASN A 4 -37.93 34.30 25.33
CA ASN A 4 -37.24 33.45 24.38
C ASN A 4 -35.78 33.31 24.84
N LYS A 5 -35.35 32.09 25.14
CA LYS A 5 -33.92 31.76 25.23
C LYS A 5 -33.36 31.59 23.80
N PRO A 6 -32.28 32.30 23.42
CA PRO A 6 -31.53 31.96 22.23
C PRO A 6 -30.34 31.06 22.59
N ASP A 7 -29.89 30.35 21.54
CA ASP A 7 -28.54 29.81 21.37
C ASP A 7 -28.26 28.44 22.05
N THR A 8 -27.78 27.42 21.35
CA THR A 8 -26.44 27.41 20.75
C THR A 8 -26.23 26.18 19.85
N GLY A 9 -25.52 26.40 18.74
CA GLY A 9 -24.59 25.40 18.22
C GLY A 9 -25.14 24.39 17.21
N LYS A 10 -25.53 24.85 16.01
CA LYS A 10 -25.43 23.99 14.82
C LYS A 10 -23.95 23.63 14.65
N LYS A 11 -23.55 22.42 15.08
CA LYS A 11 -22.22 21.87 14.79
C LYS A 11 -22.02 21.92 13.29
N ALA A 12 -21.13 22.81 12.83
CA ALA A 12 -20.74 22.88 11.43
C ALA A 12 -20.29 21.48 10.99
N LYS A 13 -21.02 20.87 10.05
CA LYS A 13 -20.60 19.64 9.38
C LYS A 13 -19.22 19.95 8.80
N LYS A 14 -18.17 19.27 9.28
CA LYS A 14 -16.83 19.39 8.70
C LYS A 14 -16.96 19.20 7.18
N PRO A 15 -16.32 20.06 6.37
CA PRO A 15 -16.36 19.89 4.93
C PRO A 15 -15.88 18.47 4.62
N THR A 16 -16.76 17.70 4.00
CA THR A 16 -16.43 16.35 3.57
C THR A 16 -15.57 16.54 2.34
N ASN A 17 -14.27 16.27 2.48
CA ASN A 17 -13.34 16.38 1.37
C ASN A 17 -13.87 15.56 0.18
N PRO A 18 -13.75 16.08 -1.06
CA PRO A 18 -14.02 15.31 -2.25
C PRO A 18 -13.33 13.94 -2.22
N PRO A 19 -13.97 12.89 -2.78
CA PRO A 19 -13.42 11.53 -2.78
C PRO A 19 -11.98 11.45 -3.29
N GLU A 20 -11.63 12.23 -4.31
CA GLU A 20 -10.28 12.30 -4.89
C GLU A 20 -9.24 12.82 -3.89
N ILE A 21 -9.60 13.83 -3.09
CA ILE A 21 -8.73 14.39 -2.06
C ILE A 21 -8.51 13.34 -0.95
N LEU A 22 -9.55 12.60 -0.57
CA LEU A 22 -9.43 11.51 0.40
C LEU A 22 -8.51 10.38 -0.12
N ARG A 23 -8.61 10.03 -1.40
CA ARG A 23 -7.70 9.08 -2.05
C ARG A 23 -6.26 9.59 -2.07
N ALA A 24 -6.04 10.85 -2.45
CA ALA A 24 -4.71 11.46 -2.45
C ALA A 24 -4.07 11.50 -1.06
N ILE A 25 -4.86 11.83 -0.02
CA ILE A 25 -4.41 11.77 1.38
C ILE A 25 -4.05 10.33 1.77
N GLY A 26 -4.86 9.36 1.37
CA GLY A 26 -4.62 7.93 1.58
C GLY A 26 -3.30 7.46 0.97
N ARG A 27 -3.08 7.74 -0.32
CA ARG A 27 -1.82 7.46 -1.03
C ARG A 27 -0.62 8.09 -0.34
N ARG A 28 -0.70 9.36 0.05
CA ARG A 28 0.39 10.06 0.75
C ARG A 28 0.69 9.44 2.12
N LYS A 29 -0.33 9.01 2.86
CA LYS A 29 -0.14 8.28 4.14
C LYS A 29 0.53 6.93 3.91
N LEU A 30 0.11 6.18 2.89
CA LEU A 30 0.71 4.90 2.55
C LEU A 30 2.18 5.07 2.16
N TYR A 31 2.47 6.02 1.26
CA TYR A 31 3.84 6.33 0.84
C TYR A 31 4.74 6.66 2.04
N ASN A 32 4.34 7.61 2.89
CA ASN A 32 5.15 8.02 4.03
C ASN A 32 5.36 6.91 5.08
N LYS A 33 4.36 6.04 5.28
CA LYS A 33 4.41 5.00 6.31
C LYS A 33 5.12 3.73 5.86
N TYR A 34 4.99 3.36 4.59
CA TYR A 34 5.44 2.05 4.10
C TYR A 34 6.53 2.12 3.03
N LEU A 35 6.62 3.20 2.25
CA LEU A 35 7.56 3.30 1.12
C LEU A 35 8.74 4.23 1.41
N LYS A 36 8.51 5.45 1.89
CA LYS A 36 9.53 6.52 1.99
C LYS A 36 10.79 6.15 2.81
N ILE A 37 10.65 5.32 3.84
CA ILE A 37 11.70 5.13 4.87
C ILE A 37 12.48 3.81 4.68
N VAL A 38 11.98 2.85 3.89
CA VAL A 38 12.47 1.45 3.96
C VAL A 38 12.63 0.80 2.60
N THR A 39 12.57 1.57 1.51
CA THR A 39 12.90 1.06 0.19
C THR A 39 14.42 1.01 0.03
N TYR A 40 14.96 -0.17 -0.28
CA TYR A 40 16.37 -0.39 -0.53
C TYR A 40 16.61 -0.57 -2.03
N ASN A 41 17.68 0.03 -2.54
CA ASN A 41 18.18 -0.34 -3.86
C ASN A 41 18.94 -1.65 -3.72
N LEU A 42 18.44 -2.68 -4.40
CA LEU A 42 19.15 -3.94 -4.57
C LEU A 42 20.36 -3.73 -5.49
N GLU A 43 21.29 -4.69 -5.50
CA GLU A 43 22.53 -4.62 -6.31
C GLU A 43 22.27 -4.47 -7.82
N ASN A 44 21.09 -4.88 -8.29
CA ASN A 44 20.62 -4.73 -9.67
C ASN A 44 19.88 -3.40 -9.92
N GLY A 45 19.88 -2.46 -8.97
CA GLY A 45 19.19 -1.17 -9.08
C GLY A 45 17.68 -1.22 -8.81
N GLU A 46 17.12 -2.40 -8.54
CA GLU A 46 15.70 -2.52 -8.21
C GLU A 46 15.39 -1.96 -6.84
N ILE A 47 14.26 -1.26 -6.74
CA ILE A 47 13.74 -0.79 -5.47
C ILE A 47 12.98 -1.96 -4.82
N ALA A 48 13.34 -2.29 -3.58
CA ALA A 48 12.75 -3.39 -2.84
C ALA A 48 12.19 -2.96 -1.48
N MET A 49 11.17 -3.68 -1.02
CA MET A 49 10.52 -3.52 0.27
C MET A 49 10.62 -4.83 1.07
N THR A 50 10.61 -4.73 2.40
CA THR A 50 10.56 -5.94 3.24
C THR A 50 9.21 -6.66 3.15
N LEU A 51 9.23 -8.01 3.25
CA LEU A 51 8.02 -8.84 3.31
C LEU A 51 7.02 -8.35 4.37
N ARG A 52 7.55 -7.98 5.54
CA ARG A 52 6.73 -7.52 6.67
C ARG A 52 5.95 -6.27 6.32
N GLN A 53 6.52 -5.34 5.57
CA GLN A 53 5.82 -4.11 5.22
C GLN A 53 4.72 -4.33 4.20
N ALA A 54 4.98 -5.18 3.21
CA ALA A 54 3.97 -5.61 2.24
C ALA A 54 2.76 -6.24 2.96
N GLU A 55 2.99 -7.02 4.02
CA GLU A 55 1.93 -7.64 4.83
C GLU A 55 1.24 -6.67 5.81
N VAL A 56 1.99 -5.80 6.51
CA VAL A 56 1.45 -4.90 7.54
C VAL A 56 0.52 -3.85 6.93
N ALA A 57 0.67 -3.51 5.65
CA ALA A 57 -0.28 -2.65 4.94
C ALA A 57 -1.69 -3.27 4.88
N VAL A 58 -1.79 -4.60 4.86
CA VAL A 58 -3.05 -5.34 4.66
C VAL A 58 -3.79 -5.64 5.97
N LYS A 59 -3.12 -5.57 7.13
CA LYS A 59 -3.65 -5.97 8.47
C LYS A 59 -4.32 -7.36 8.45
N ASN A 60 -3.56 -8.41 8.80
CA ASN A 60 -4.00 -9.82 8.76
C ASN A 60 -4.40 -10.28 7.35
N PRO A 61 -3.47 -10.28 6.38
CA PRO A 61 -3.79 -10.72 5.04
C PRO A 61 -4.25 -12.19 5.05
N PRO A 62 -5.34 -12.53 4.35
CA PRO A 62 -5.82 -13.91 4.22
C PRO A 62 -4.86 -14.80 3.42
N VAL A 63 -3.97 -14.19 2.63
CA VAL A 63 -2.86 -14.86 1.94
C VAL A 63 -1.58 -14.20 2.39
N LYS A 64 -0.70 -14.92 3.10
CA LYS A 64 0.62 -14.40 3.48
C LYS A 64 1.44 -14.12 2.22
N VAL A 65 2.24 -13.07 2.22
CA VAL A 65 3.13 -12.72 1.09
C VAL A 65 4.00 -13.92 0.72
N LYS A 66 4.52 -14.64 1.72
CA LYS A 66 5.34 -15.85 1.48
C LYS A 66 4.65 -16.92 0.64
N ASN A 67 3.34 -17.10 0.81
CA ASN A 67 2.59 -18.09 0.05
C ASN A 67 2.43 -17.63 -1.40
N PHE A 68 2.11 -16.35 -1.60
CA PHE A 68 2.02 -15.73 -2.91
C PHE A 68 3.33 -15.87 -3.68
N LEU A 69 4.46 -15.53 -3.07
CA LEU A 69 5.78 -15.62 -3.71
C LEU A 69 6.15 -17.05 -4.11
N ARG A 70 5.77 -18.04 -3.30
CA ARG A 70 5.96 -19.46 -3.65
C ARG A 70 5.14 -19.86 -4.87
N GLU A 71 3.92 -19.34 -5.00
CA GLU A 71 3.04 -19.59 -6.15
C GLU A 71 3.56 -18.91 -7.43
N THR A 72 4.13 -17.71 -7.33
CA THR A 72 4.68 -16.97 -8.48
C THR A 72 6.13 -17.32 -8.83
N GLY A 73 6.79 -18.17 -8.03
CA GLY A 73 8.19 -18.54 -8.23
C GLY A 73 9.18 -17.44 -7.83
N GLU A 74 8.70 -16.36 -7.22
CA GLU A 74 9.55 -15.28 -6.74
C GLU A 74 10.23 -15.63 -5.42
N ASN A 75 11.53 -15.34 -5.33
CA ASN A 75 12.32 -15.62 -4.14
C ASN A 75 12.70 -14.33 -3.42
N PRO A 76 12.32 -14.16 -2.14
CA PRO A 76 12.80 -13.05 -1.34
C PRO A 76 14.33 -13.06 -1.24
N ARG A 77 14.94 -11.89 -1.42
CA ARG A 77 16.37 -11.71 -1.21
C ARG A 77 16.65 -11.42 0.25
N LYS A 78 17.64 -12.10 0.84
CA LYS A 78 18.11 -11.80 2.20
C LYS A 78 19.06 -10.61 2.14
N VAL A 79 18.68 -9.51 2.76
CA VAL A 79 19.51 -8.30 2.84
C VAL A 79 19.93 -8.08 4.28
N LYS A 80 21.23 -7.84 4.48
CA LYS A 80 21.78 -7.43 5.77
C LYS A 80 21.77 -5.91 5.86
N MET A 81 20.94 -5.41 6.76
CA MET A 81 20.78 -3.99 7.05
C MET A 81 21.99 -3.48 7.84
N GLN A 82 22.23 -2.16 7.83
CA GLN A 82 23.35 -1.54 8.54
C GLN A 82 23.35 -1.84 10.05
N ASN A 83 22.17 -2.00 10.66
CA ASN A 83 22.01 -2.41 12.06
C ASN A 83 22.22 -3.93 12.29
N ARG A 84 22.82 -4.64 11.34
CA ARG A 84 23.03 -6.11 11.31
C ARG A 84 21.77 -6.96 11.32
N CYS A 85 20.57 -6.38 11.17
CA CYS A 85 19.35 -7.15 10.99
C CYS A 85 19.34 -7.77 9.59
N VAL A 86 19.07 -9.08 9.49
CA VAL A 86 18.82 -9.74 8.21
C VAL A 86 17.32 -9.73 7.95
N THR A 87 16.91 -9.20 6.81
CA THR A 87 15.51 -9.13 6.41
C THR A 87 15.30 -9.69 5.02
N ASN A 88 14.10 -10.21 4.78
CA ASN A 88 13.69 -10.66 3.46
C ASN A 88 13.07 -9.49 2.72
N MET A 89 13.66 -9.15 1.58
CA MET A 89 13.22 -8.10 0.68
C MET A 89 12.66 -8.69 -0.59
N ILE A 90 11.65 -8.03 -1.13
CA ILE A 90 11.07 -8.32 -2.43
C ILE A 90 11.01 -7.05 -3.28
N PRO A 91 11.19 -7.16 -4.60
CA PRO A 91 11.05 -6.02 -5.51
C PRO A 91 9.68 -5.35 -5.38
N LEU A 92 9.60 -4.05 -5.67
CA LEU A 92 8.31 -3.34 -5.66
C LEU A 92 7.30 -3.91 -6.67
N SER A 93 7.76 -4.48 -7.78
CA SER A 93 6.91 -5.21 -8.73
C SER A 93 6.17 -6.38 -8.07
N ALA A 94 6.87 -7.18 -7.28
CA ALA A 94 6.30 -8.27 -6.49
C ALA A 94 5.24 -7.78 -5.48
N VAL A 95 5.52 -6.64 -4.84
CA VAL A 95 4.59 -6.01 -3.88
C VAL A 95 3.33 -5.54 -4.62
N ALA A 96 3.49 -4.91 -5.78
CA ALA A 96 2.39 -4.43 -6.61
C ALA A 96 1.50 -5.61 -7.06
N GLN A 97 2.10 -6.68 -7.57
CA GLN A 97 1.38 -7.89 -7.98
C GLN A 97 0.67 -8.56 -6.79
N TYR A 98 1.30 -8.62 -5.61
CA TYR A 98 0.67 -9.18 -4.41
C TYR A 98 -0.57 -8.38 -3.97
N TRP A 99 -0.47 -7.04 -3.95
CA TRP A 99 -1.61 -6.19 -3.59
C TRP A 99 -2.72 -6.25 -4.63
N GLN A 100 -2.36 -6.26 -5.91
CA GLN A 100 -3.31 -6.49 -7.00
C GLN A 100 -4.03 -7.84 -6.86
N HIS A 101 -3.30 -8.93 -6.57
CA HIS A 101 -3.87 -10.26 -6.35
C HIS A 101 -4.85 -10.30 -5.19
N LEU A 102 -4.56 -9.59 -4.10
CA LEU A 102 -5.49 -9.45 -2.98
C LEU A 102 -6.75 -8.68 -3.38
N ASN A 103 -6.60 -7.57 -4.13
CA ASN A 103 -7.72 -6.76 -4.59
C ASN A 103 -8.63 -7.56 -5.55
N GLN A 104 -8.05 -8.24 -6.53
CA GLN A 104 -8.77 -9.09 -7.49
C GLN A 104 -9.55 -10.22 -6.80
N ARG A 105 -9.02 -10.79 -5.71
CA ARG A 105 -9.68 -11.82 -4.91
C ARG A 105 -10.66 -11.26 -3.87
N LYS A 106 -10.95 -9.95 -3.87
CA LYS A 106 -11.78 -9.25 -2.86
C LYS A 106 -11.30 -9.48 -1.43
N LYS A 107 -9.98 -9.69 -1.28
CA LYS A 107 -9.27 -9.97 -0.04
C LYS A 107 -8.35 -8.80 0.37
N GLY A 108 -8.29 -7.77 -0.46
CA GLY A 108 -7.60 -6.51 -0.20
C GLY A 108 -8.38 -5.58 0.72
N ASN A 109 -7.79 -4.42 0.99
CA ASN A 109 -8.38 -3.33 1.72
C ASN A 109 -8.04 -1.99 1.04
N LEU A 110 -8.50 -0.87 1.61
CA LEU A 110 -8.23 0.46 1.06
C LEU A 110 -6.74 0.76 0.86
N MET A 111 -5.86 0.18 1.70
CA MET A 111 -4.41 0.37 1.59
C MET A 111 -3.84 -0.42 0.41
N THR A 112 -4.34 -1.62 0.12
CA THR A 112 -3.90 -2.37 -1.06
C THR A 112 -4.41 -1.74 -2.35
N GLU A 113 -5.59 -1.11 -2.35
CA GLU A 113 -6.08 -0.29 -3.47
C GLU A 113 -5.16 0.92 -3.71
N PHE A 114 -4.86 1.71 -2.67
CA PHE A 114 -3.93 2.83 -2.79
C PHE A 114 -2.51 2.38 -3.16
N GLY A 115 -2.10 1.21 -2.69
CA GLY A 115 -0.82 0.61 -3.00
C GLY A 115 -0.72 0.19 -4.46
N GLU A 116 -1.75 -0.45 -5.00
CA GLU A 116 -1.85 -0.81 -6.42
C GLU A 116 -1.80 0.45 -7.31
N GLU A 117 -2.57 1.49 -6.98
CA GLU A 117 -2.52 2.77 -7.72
C GLU A 117 -1.13 3.42 -7.69
N LEU A 118 -0.46 3.37 -6.54
CA LEU A 118 0.84 4.01 -6.34
C LEU A 118 1.99 3.24 -6.99
N LEU A 119 1.85 1.93 -7.13
CA LEU A 119 2.84 1.04 -7.72
C LEU A 119 2.43 0.55 -9.12
N ALA A 120 1.48 1.22 -9.77
CA ALA A 120 0.99 0.84 -11.09
C ALA A 120 2.11 0.73 -12.13
N ASP A 121 3.09 1.64 -12.06
CA ASP A 121 4.26 1.63 -12.95
C ASP A 121 5.19 0.42 -12.75
N TYR A 122 5.06 -0.30 -11.64
CA TYR A 122 5.82 -1.51 -11.32
C TYR A 122 5.06 -2.80 -11.69
N LEU A 123 3.80 -2.71 -12.10
CA LEU A 123 3.07 -3.86 -12.61
C LEU A 123 3.58 -4.21 -14.00
N PRO A 124 3.66 -5.51 -14.34
CA PRO A 124 3.97 -5.91 -15.70
C PRO A 124 2.92 -5.32 -16.63
N LYS A 125 3.36 -4.61 -17.66
CA LYS A 125 2.46 -4.17 -18.74
C LYS A 125 1.86 -5.44 -19.32
N THR A 126 0.56 -5.60 -19.21
CA THR A 126 -0.13 -6.62 -19.99
C THR A 126 0.03 -6.20 -21.44
N ASP A 127 0.78 -6.99 -22.22
CA ASP A 127 0.90 -6.83 -23.66
C ASP A 127 -0.50 -6.93 -24.29
N GLY A 128 -1.18 -5.80 -24.35
CA GLY A 128 -2.58 -5.68 -24.74
C GLY A 128 -2.89 -4.37 -25.46
N ASP A 129 -1.87 -3.58 -25.81
CA ASP A 129 -1.99 -2.43 -26.71
C ASP A 129 -0.98 -2.59 -27.83
N SER A 130 -1.29 -3.56 -28.69
CA SER A 130 -0.76 -3.66 -30.04
C SER A 130 -1.93 -3.97 -30.95
N ARG A 131 -2.69 -2.92 -31.27
CA ARG A 131 -3.46 -2.76 -32.51
C ARG A 131 -4.01 -1.35 -32.63
#